data_AF-A0AAW0RR65-F1
#
_entry.id   AF-A0AAW0RR65-F1
#
_cell.length_a   1.000
_cell.length_b   1.000
_cell.length_c   1.000
_cell.angle_alpha   90.00
_cell.angle_beta   90.00
_cell.angle_gamma   90.00
#
_symmetry.space_group_name_H-M   'P 1'
#
loop_
_entity.id
_entity.type
_entity.pdbx_description
1 polymer ?
#
loop_
_entity_poly.entity_id
_entity_poly.type
_entity_poly.pdbx_seq_one_letter_code
_entity_poly.pdbx_strand_id
1 'polypeptide(L)'
;MHSLAPLLALAGTALAACNGRDEYCGRKYSNITYMGAHDSAFVGALPMHNQYVPVADQLDLGVRFLQAQTHRKGGAIEMCHTYCWELDAGSLDAYLRAVAAWMGAHPDEVVTLLLTNGDKIPVDDFDAVFRAAGLTQYVMRPQKVMAREEWPTLQEMIDVGTRLVVFMGALRRDLLYGKEMASCTKVDYIINEFDYFWETPWGITDKTFPTCVVDRPPKGDPAKLMGLMNHMLNYKLGDVVFPNQPDAASTNSKASIEAQVARCIAAWSQQPNVVLLDWVNIGEVAAEGLALNGLS
;
A
#
# COMPACT_ATOMS: atom_id res chain seq x y z
N MET A 1 39.83 -26.43 42.43
CA MET A 1 39.62 -25.08 41.85
C MET A 1 39.07 -25.29 40.46
N HIS A 2 37.76 -25.17 40.28
CA HIS A 2 37.12 -25.37 38.97
C HIS A 2 37.12 -24.04 38.23
N SER A 3 37.96 -23.94 37.19
CA SER A 3 37.98 -22.79 36.28
C SER A 3 36.71 -22.79 35.44
N LEU A 4 35.85 -21.80 35.67
CA LEU A 4 34.75 -21.44 34.79
C LEU A 4 35.31 -20.61 33.63
N ALA A 5 35.34 -21.19 32.43
CA ALA A 5 35.60 -20.44 31.21
C ALA A 5 34.37 -19.59 30.86
N PRO A 6 34.54 -18.31 30.48
CA PRO A 6 33.42 -17.47 30.06
C PRO A 6 32.96 -17.91 28.67
N LEU A 7 31.69 -18.28 28.53
CA LEU A 7 31.04 -18.33 27.23
C LEU A 7 30.94 -16.90 26.68
N LEU A 8 31.76 -16.57 25.69
CA LEU A 8 31.46 -15.44 24.80
C LEU A 8 30.23 -15.83 23.98
N ALA A 9 29.09 -15.21 24.28
CA ALA A 9 27.97 -15.19 23.36
C ALA A 9 28.41 -14.38 22.13
N LEU A 10 28.63 -15.04 20.98
CA LEU A 10 28.59 -14.34 19.71
C LEU A 10 27.16 -13.85 19.52
N ALA A 11 26.91 -12.59 19.84
CA ALA A 11 25.77 -11.87 19.28
C ALA A 11 26.03 -11.78 17.77
N GLY A 12 25.53 -12.75 17.02
CA GLY A 12 25.41 -12.59 15.58
C GLY A 12 24.51 -11.40 15.36
N THR A 13 25.06 -10.29 14.87
CA THR A 13 24.25 -9.28 14.19
C THR A 13 23.60 -10.03 13.04
N ALA A 14 22.32 -10.39 13.17
CA ALA A 14 21.51 -10.66 11.99
C ALA A 14 21.72 -9.44 11.10
N LEU A 15 22.28 -9.64 9.90
CA LEU A 15 22.32 -8.57 8.91
C LEU A 15 20.86 -8.13 8.75
N ALA A 16 20.64 -6.83 8.93
CA ALA A 16 19.35 -6.21 8.77
C ALA A 16 18.84 -6.48 7.35
N ALA A 17 17.76 -7.25 7.25
CA ALA A 17 17.17 -7.63 5.97
C ALA A 17 16.13 -6.57 5.56
N CYS A 18 16.22 -6.04 4.34
CA CYS A 18 15.33 -4.98 3.89
C CYS A 18 13.94 -5.55 3.59
N ASN A 19 12.91 -5.03 4.25
CA ASN A 19 11.59 -5.66 4.21
C ASN A 19 11.61 -7.16 4.56
N GLY A 20 12.45 -7.54 5.53
CA GLY A 20 12.60 -8.91 6.00
C GLY A 20 13.39 -9.85 5.07
N ARG A 21 14.00 -9.35 3.99
CA ARG A 21 14.79 -10.16 3.02
C ARG A 21 16.06 -9.43 2.54
N ASP A 22 17.19 -10.13 2.54
CA ASP A 22 18.44 -9.60 1.98
C ASP A 22 18.31 -9.37 0.46
N GLU A 23 17.55 -10.22 -0.22
CA GLU A 23 17.31 -10.15 -1.66
C GLU A 23 16.54 -8.91 -2.11
N TYR A 24 15.88 -8.20 -1.17
CA TYR A 24 15.21 -6.94 -1.45
C TYR A 24 16.12 -5.72 -1.28
N CYS A 25 17.21 -5.81 -0.50
CA CYS A 25 18.07 -4.66 -0.23
C CYS A 25 18.65 -4.04 -1.51
N GLY A 26 19.08 -4.87 -2.46
CA GLY A 26 19.62 -4.41 -3.75
C GLY A 26 18.56 -4.04 -4.79
N ARG A 27 17.27 -4.22 -4.51
CA ARG A 27 16.20 -3.93 -5.48
C ARG A 27 15.73 -2.48 -5.32
N LYS A 28 15.51 -1.82 -6.46
CA LYS A 28 14.81 -0.53 -6.51
C LYS A 28 13.41 -0.68 -5.95
N TYR A 29 12.93 0.34 -5.24
CA TYR A 29 11.55 0.40 -4.78
C TYR A 29 10.54 0.11 -5.91
N SER A 30 10.82 0.64 -7.10
CA SER A 30 10.02 0.49 -8.33
C SER A 30 10.18 -0.86 -9.05
N ASN A 31 11.03 -1.75 -8.53
CA ASN A 31 11.31 -3.09 -9.06
C ASN A 31 11.03 -4.18 -8.01
N ILE A 32 10.01 -3.95 -7.20
CA ILE A 32 9.43 -4.92 -6.27
C ILE A 32 7.93 -4.98 -6.57
N THR A 33 7.36 -6.17 -6.47
CA THR A 33 5.90 -6.36 -6.40
C THR A 33 5.48 -6.45 -4.95
N TYR A 34 4.73 -5.47 -4.49
CA TYR A 34 4.21 -5.40 -3.13
C TYR A 34 2.82 -6.02 -3.06
N MET A 35 2.62 -6.86 -2.06
CA MET A 35 1.27 -7.18 -1.62
C MET A 35 0.73 -5.98 -0.87
N GLY A 36 -0.44 -5.50 -1.28
CA GLY A 36 -1.07 -4.32 -0.73
C GLY A 36 -2.37 -4.63 0.00
N ALA A 37 -2.61 -3.97 1.11
CA ALA A 37 -3.91 -4.01 1.80
C ALA A 37 -4.79 -2.88 1.26
N HIS A 38 -5.83 -3.26 0.52
CA HIS A 38 -6.93 -2.38 0.15
C HIS A 38 -7.64 -1.95 1.43
N ASP A 39 -7.89 -0.65 1.57
CA ASP A 39 -8.77 -0.16 2.63
C ASP A 39 -8.35 -0.66 4.03
N SER A 40 -7.04 -0.61 4.24
CA SER A 40 -6.27 -1.16 5.38
C SER A 40 -6.75 -0.73 6.77
N ALA A 41 -7.44 0.41 6.88
CA ALA A 41 -8.01 0.91 8.14
C ALA A 41 -9.36 0.26 8.52
N PHE A 42 -10.05 -0.36 7.55
CA PHE A 42 -11.44 -0.80 7.71
C PHE A 42 -11.51 -2.26 8.16
N VAL A 43 -11.31 -2.46 9.46
CA VAL A 43 -11.14 -3.78 10.09
C VAL A 43 -12.41 -4.26 10.77
N GLY A 44 -12.93 -5.43 10.37
CA GLY A 44 -14.10 -6.04 10.98
C GLY A 44 -14.74 -7.15 10.15
N ALA A 45 -15.95 -7.57 10.52
CA ALA A 45 -16.67 -8.68 9.89
C ALA A 45 -18.02 -8.29 9.26
N LEU A 46 -18.35 -7.00 9.25
CA LEU A 46 -19.53 -6.46 8.54
C LEU A 46 -19.23 -6.27 7.04
N PRO A 47 -20.27 -6.23 6.17
CA PRO A 47 -20.11 -6.22 4.71
C PRO A 47 -19.28 -5.11 4.08
N MET A 48 -19.01 -4.03 4.82
CA MET A 48 -18.22 -2.86 4.40
C MET A 48 -16.79 -2.86 4.94
N HIS A 49 -16.36 -3.92 5.63
CA HIS A 49 -14.96 -4.06 6.06
C HIS A 49 -14.14 -4.75 4.99
N ASN A 50 -12.87 -4.38 4.94
CA ASN A 50 -11.91 -4.85 3.94
C ASN A 50 -10.83 -5.72 4.55
N GLN A 51 -10.60 -5.65 5.87
CA GLN A 51 -9.57 -6.42 6.56
C GLN A 51 -10.14 -7.07 7.83
N TYR A 52 -9.53 -8.18 8.26
CA TYR A 52 -9.86 -8.79 9.56
C TYR A 52 -8.87 -8.45 10.66
N VAL A 53 -7.67 -8.03 10.27
CA VAL A 53 -6.55 -7.82 11.16
C VAL A 53 -6.14 -6.35 11.15
N PRO A 54 -5.71 -5.79 12.29
CA PRO A 54 -5.27 -4.41 12.38
C PRO A 54 -4.03 -4.15 11.51
N VAL A 55 -3.75 -2.87 11.22
CA VAL A 55 -2.67 -2.47 10.30
C VAL A 55 -1.29 -3.03 10.68
N ALA A 56 -0.99 -3.16 11.98
CA ALA A 56 0.27 -3.76 12.45
C ALA A 56 0.39 -5.22 12.00
N ASP A 57 -0.66 -6.02 12.19
CA ASP A 57 -0.71 -7.42 11.77
C ASP A 57 -0.65 -7.55 10.24
N GLN A 58 -1.25 -6.61 9.49
CA GLN A 58 -1.11 -6.58 8.03
C GLN A 58 0.36 -6.41 7.63
N LEU A 59 1.08 -5.51 8.29
CA LEU A 59 2.51 -5.30 8.08
C LEU A 59 3.32 -6.55 8.52
N ASP A 60 2.97 -7.21 9.61
CA ASP A 60 3.63 -8.46 10.04
C ASP A 60 3.45 -9.61 9.05
N LEU A 61 2.38 -9.59 8.25
CA LEU A 61 2.13 -10.55 7.16
C LEU A 61 2.96 -10.26 5.89
N GLY A 62 3.77 -9.20 5.89
CA GLY A 62 4.60 -8.81 4.75
C GLY A 62 3.97 -7.79 3.81
N VAL A 63 2.79 -7.24 4.14
CA VAL A 63 2.22 -6.11 3.38
C VAL A 63 3.14 -4.89 3.53
N ARG A 64 3.44 -4.21 2.42
CA ARG A 64 4.25 -2.96 2.43
C ARG A 64 3.60 -1.82 1.65
N PHE A 65 2.38 -2.03 1.19
CA PHE A 65 1.57 -1.01 0.54
C PHE A 65 0.20 -0.96 1.20
N LEU A 66 -0.06 0.08 1.99
CA LEU A 66 -1.32 0.29 2.68
C LEU A 66 -2.11 1.35 1.92
N GLN A 67 -3.27 1.00 1.38
CA GLN A 67 -4.20 1.98 0.84
C GLN A 67 -5.35 2.19 1.82
N ALA A 68 -5.81 3.43 1.97
CA ALA A 68 -6.99 3.73 2.77
C ALA A 68 -7.69 5.01 2.31
N GLN A 69 -8.94 5.18 2.75
CA GLN A 69 -9.78 6.33 2.41
C GLN A 69 -9.85 7.34 3.54
N THR A 70 -9.89 8.62 3.19
CA THR A 70 -9.98 9.72 4.15
C THR A 70 -11.10 10.68 3.80
N HIS A 71 -11.77 11.16 4.85
CA HIS A 71 -12.87 12.11 4.77
C HIS A 71 -12.80 13.15 5.88
N ARG A 72 -13.43 14.31 5.67
CA ARG A 72 -13.54 15.35 6.68
C ARG A 72 -14.81 15.15 7.49
N LYS A 73 -14.67 14.98 8.80
CA LYS A 73 -15.80 14.90 9.73
C LYS A 73 -15.45 15.57 11.05
N GLY A 74 -16.36 16.39 11.56
CA GLY A 74 -16.19 17.04 12.86
C GLY A 74 -14.95 17.94 12.99
N GLY A 75 -14.36 18.40 11.87
CA GLY A 75 -13.14 19.20 11.87
C GLY A 75 -11.84 18.38 11.82
N ALA A 76 -11.90 17.05 11.90
CA ALA A 76 -10.77 16.15 11.77
C ALA A 76 -10.77 15.43 10.41
N ILE A 77 -9.64 14.79 10.09
CA ILE A 77 -9.54 13.81 9.00
C ILE A 77 -9.81 12.44 9.62
N GLU A 78 -10.89 11.80 9.18
CA GLU A 78 -11.33 10.48 9.63
C GLU A 78 -11.12 9.44 8.53
N MET A 79 -10.90 8.19 8.95
CA MET A 79 -10.79 7.03 8.08
C MET A 79 -12.20 6.50 7.83
N CYS A 80 -12.83 6.94 6.73
CA CYS A 80 -14.21 6.58 6.40
C CYS A 80 -14.30 5.81 5.08
N HIS A 81 -15.07 4.73 5.03
CA HIS A 81 -15.24 3.91 3.82
C HIS A 81 -16.34 4.50 2.95
N THR A 82 -15.99 5.12 1.82
CA THR A 82 -16.86 5.90 0.90
C THR A 82 -17.56 7.12 1.53
N TYR A 83 -18.19 6.96 2.70
CA TYR A 83 -18.79 8.00 3.53
C TYR A 83 -18.69 7.65 5.02
N CYS A 84 -18.54 8.65 5.89
CA CYS A 84 -18.43 8.41 7.34
C CYS A 84 -19.70 7.94 8.06
N TRP A 85 -20.83 7.84 7.37
CA TRP A 85 -22.04 7.21 7.92
C TRP A 85 -22.09 5.71 7.60
N GLU A 86 -21.36 5.26 6.58
CA GLU A 86 -21.28 3.86 6.16
C GLU A 86 -20.35 3.08 7.08
N LEU A 87 -19.10 3.56 7.20
CA LEU A 87 -18.13 3.08 8.18
C LEU A 87 -17.16 4.21 8.52
N ASP A 88 -16.92 4.38 9.81
CA ASP A 88 -15.93 5.30 10.37
C ASP A 88 -15.02 4.49 11.29
N ALA A 89 -13.77 4.29 10.85
CA ALA A 89 -12.75 3.55 11.58
C ALA A 89 -11.94 4.44 12.54
N GLY A 90 -12.36 5.70 12.73
CA GLY A 90 -11.71 6.69 13.58
C GLY A 90 -10.67 7.53 12.85
N SER A 91 -9.96 8.36 13.62
CA SER A 91 -9.14 9.43 13.04
C SER A 91 -7.93 8.92 12.26
N LEU A 92 -7.50 9.69 11.25
CA LEU A 92 -6.23 9.48 10.56
C LEU A 92 -5.03 9.52 11.53
N ASP A 93 -5.07 10.37 12.57
CA ASP A 93 -4.01 10.43 13.59
C ASP A 93 -3.83 9.07 14.29
N ALA A 94 -4.92 8.45 14.75
CA ALA A 94 -4.88 7.14 15.40
C ALA A 94 -4.31 6.06 14.46
N TYR A 95 -4.75 6.06 13.20
CA TYR A 95 -4.24 5.13 12.18
C TYR A 95 -2.74 5.32 11.93
N LEU A 96 -2.30 6.56 11.71
CA LEU A 96 -0.88 6.87 11.48
C LEU A 96 -0.01 6.60 12.70
N ARG A 97 -0.52 6.76 13.94
CA ARG A 97 0.21 6.38 15.15
C ARG A 97 0.46 4.88 15.25
N ALA A 98 -0.50 4.05 14.82
CA ALA A 98 -0.30 2.60 14.76
C ALA A 98 0.80 2.23 13.75
N VAL A 99 0.79 2.85 12.57
CA VAL A 99 1.86 2.68 11.57
C VAL A 99 3.20 3.17 12.11
N ALA A 100 3.25 4.35 12.74
CA ALA A 100 4.46 4.92 13.32
C ALA A 100 5.05 4.02 14.43
N ALA A 101 4.21 3.47 15.30
CA ALA A 101 4.64 2.54 16.34
C ALA A 101 5.26 1.28 15.73
N TRP A 102 4.63 0.70 14.72
CA TRP A 102 5.16 -0.47 14.03
C TRP A 102 6.49 -0.16 13.34
N MET A 103 6.58 0.95 12.60
CA MET A 103 7.83 1.37 11.93
C MET A 103 8.96 1.72 12.92
N GLY A 104 8.62 2.17 14.13
CA GLY A 104 9.59 2.41 15.19
C GLY A 104 10.19 1.13 15.76
N ALA A 105 9.43 0.02 15.75
CA ALA A 105 9.88 -1.29 16.18
C ALA A 105 10.63 -2.07 15.08
N HIS A 106 10.50 -1.66 13.81
CA HIS A 106 11.09 -2.36 12.66
C HIS A 106 11.95 -1.39 11.81
N PRO A 107 13.25 -1.21 12.14
CA PRO A 107 14.10 -0.19 11.53
C PRO A 107 14.43 -0.43 10.04
N ASP A 108 14.34 -1.68 9.57
CA ASP A 108 14.78 -2.09 8.23
C ASP A 108 13.63 -2.22 7.22
N GLU A 109 12.51 -1.57 7.55
CA GLU A 109 11.25 -1.68 6.82
C GLU A 109 10.91 -0.38 6.10
N VAL A 110 10.60 -0.49 4.81
CA VAL A 110 10.10 0.57 3.94
C VAL A 110 8.62 0.32 3.67
N VAL A 111 7.77 1.23 4.16
CA VAL A 111 6.31 1.17 4.06
C VAL A 111 5.81 2.22 3.07
N THR A 112 4.74 1.89 2.35
CA THR A 112 4.03 2.81 1.46
C THR A 112 2.62 3.06 1.97
N LEU A 113 2.22 4.33 1.99
CA LEU A 113 0.84 4.76 2.23
C LEU A 113 0.26 5.36 0.96
N LEU A 114 -0.91 4.89 0.55
CA LEU A 114 -1.75 5.54 -0.44
C LEU A 114 -3.04 6.01 0.24
N LEU A 115 -3.15 7.32 0.45
CA LEU A 115 -4.34 7.93 1.05
C LEU A 115 -5.20 8.56 -0.04
N THR A 116 -6.46 8.18 -0.12
CA THR A 116 -7.38 8.81 -1.07
C THR A 116 -8.09 10.00 -0.42
N ASN A 117 -8.24 11.10 -1.16
CA ASN A 117 -8.77 12.37 -0.66
C ASN A 117 -9.95 12.86 -1.52
N GLY A 118 -11.13 12.28 -1.33
CA GLY A 118 -12.34 12.66 -2.10
C GLY A 118 -12.96 13.98 -1.68
N ASP A 119 -12.74 14.40 -0.43
CA ASP A 119 -13.31 15.61 0.15
C ASP A 119 -12.47 16.87 -0.12
N LYS A 120 -11.38 16.75 -0.89
CA LYS A 120 -10.47 17.85 -1.26
C LYS A 120 -9.92 18.57 -0.02
N ILE A 121 -9.62 17.79 1.01
CA ILE A 121 -8.99 18.25 2.25
C ILE A 121 -7.64 18.88 1.87
N PRO A 122 -7.30 20.09 2.36
CA PRO A 122 -6.00 20.70 2.11
C PRO A 122 -4.86 19.78 2.53
N VAL A 123 -3.83 19.63 1.69
CA VAL A 123 -2.69 18.74 1.98
C VAL A 123 -1.94 19.15 3.27
N ASP A 124 -1.95 20.45 3.61
CA ASP A 124 -1.34 20.99 4.83
C ASP A 124 -1.99 20.39 6.10
N ASP A 125 -3.26 20.00 6.04
CA ASP A 125 -3.97 19.35 7.15
C ASP A 125 -3.51 17.90 7.30
N PHE A 126 -3.23 17.18 6.20
CA PHE A 126 -2.61 15.85 6.29
C PHE A 126 -1.20 15.97 6.89
N ASP A 127 -0.38 16.90 6.41
CA ASP A 127 0.96 17.15 6.93
C ASP A 127 0.97 17.43 8.43
N ALA A 128 0.01 18.22 8.94
CA ALA A 128 -0.17 18.41 10.37
C ALA A 128 -0.39 17.08 11.13
N VAL A 129 -1.22 16.18 10.60
CA VAL A 129 -1.48 14.86 11.21
C VAL A 129 -0.24 13.95 11.12
N PHE A 130 0.47 13.92 9.99
CA PHE A 130 1.72 13.16 9.84
C PHE A 130 2.82 13.64 10.80
N ARG A 131 2.95 14.96 11.01
CA ARG A 131 3.87 15.53 12.02
C ARG A 131 3.47 15.11 13.42
N ALA A 132 2.18 15.21 13.77
CA ALA A 132 1.67 14.83 15.08
C ALA A 132 1.85 13.33 15.39
N ALA A 133 1.77 12.47 14.37
CA ALA A 133 2.06 11.05 14.47
C ALA A 133 3.56 10.72 14.48
N GLY A 134 4.44 11.70 14.20
CA GLY A 134 5.89 11.51 14.19
C GLY A 134 6.44 10.81 12.94
N LEU A 135 5.66 10.71 11.85
CA LEU A 135 6.06 9.98 10.65
C LEU A 135 6.96 10.78 9.70
N THR A 136 6.94 12.12 9.77
CA THR A 136 7.72 13.00 8.85
C THR A 136 9.23 12.82 8.91
N GLN A 137 9.76 12.15 9.93
CA GLN A 137 11.17 11.77 9.99
C GLN A 137 11.53 10.62 9.03
N TYR A 138 10.55 9.84 8.56
CA TYR A 138 10.76 8.68 7.68
C TYR A 138 10.46 8.95 6.21
N VAL A 139 9.86 10.10 5.87
CA VAL A 139 9.25 10.29 4.54
C VAL A 139 10.27 10.55 3.43
N MET A 140 10.00 9.98 2.26
CA MET A 140 10.70 10.25 1.02
C MET A 140 10.30 11.62 0.45
N ARG A 141 11.29 12.42 0.05
CA ARG A 141 11.10 13.79 -0.47
C ARG A 141 11.67 13.94 -1.89
N PRO A 142 10.96 13.45 -2.92
CA PRO A 142 11.45 13.55 -4.29
C PRO A 142 11.47 15.02 -4.76
N GLN A 143 12.58 15.44 -5.36
CA GLN A 143 12.74 16.80 -5.90
C GLN A 143 12.11 16.99 -7.29
N LYS A 144 11.71 15.88 -7.92
CA LYS A 144 11.06 15.81 -9.23
C LYS A 144 10.26 14.51 -9.33
N VAL A 145 9.36 14.44 -10.30
CA VAL A 145 8.78 13.15 -10.71
C VAL A 145 9.91 12.27 -11.24
N MET A 146 10.03 11.07 -10.68
CA MET A 146 11.11 10.12 -10.99
C MET A 146 10.60 9.04 -11.93
N ALA A 147 11.37 8.75 -12.98
CA ALA A 147 11.17 7.53 -13.76
C ALA A 147 11.46 6.28 -12.91
N ARG A 148 11.00 5.11 -13.35
CA ARG A 148 11.16 3.85 -12.60
C ARG A 148 12.60 3.55 -12.25
N GLU A 149 13.52 3.80 -13.16
CA GLU A 149 14.95 3.53 -13.01
C GLU A 149 15.64 4.51 -12.04
N GLU A 150 15.01 5.65 -11.76
CA GLU A 150 15.53 6.69 -10.87
C GLU A 150 15.16 6.44 -9.40
N TRP A 151 14.25 5.51 -9.10
CA TRP A 151 13.94 5.14 -7.72
C TRP A 151 15.16 4.50 -7.03
N PRO A 152 15.43 4.85 -5.75
CA PRO A 152 16.50 4.24 -4.97
C PRO A 152 16.22 2.77 -4.66
N THR A 153 17.26 2.03 -4.29
CA THR A 153 17.11 0.71 -3.68
C THR A 153 16.55 0.80 -2.28
N LEU A 154 15.99 -0.30 -1.76
CA LEU A 154 15.52 -0.31 -0.37
C LEU A 154 16.66 -0.05 0.62
N GLN A 155 17.86 -0.57 0.36
CA GLN A 155 19.03 -0.29 1.20
C GLN A 155 19.37 1.20 1.18
N GLU A 156 19.44 1.84 0.01
CA GLU A 156 19.73 3.27 -0.12
C GLU A 156 18.70 4.12 0.63
N MET A 157 17.43 3.71 0.61
CA MET A 157 16.35 4.36 1.38
C MET A 157 16.57 4.22 2.89
N ILE A 158 16.82 3.00 3.38
CA ILE A 158 17.04 2.70 4.80
C ILE A 158 18.29 3.41 5.33
N ASP A 159 19.40 3.41 4.57
CA ASP A 159 20.68 4.01 4.96
C ASP A 159 20.57 5.51 5.28
N VAL A 160 19.65 6.22 4.61
CA VAL A 160 19.39 7.65 4.84
C VAL A 160 18.16 7.90 5.71
N GLY A 161 17.61 6.85 6.33
CA GLY A 161 16.44 6.92 7.21
C GLY A 161 15.11 7.16 6.51
N THR A 162 15.07 7.07 5.17
CA THR A 162 13.85 7.18 4.37
C THR A 162 13.16 5.82 4.34
N ARG A 163 12.02 5.71 5.00
CA ARG A 163 11.31 4.43 5.22
C ARG A 163 9.82 4.52 4.94
N LEU A 164 9.34 5.68 4.51
CA LEU A 164 7.93 5.93 4.23
C LEU A 164 7.76 6.63 2.89
N VAL A 165 7.02 6.02 1.96
CA VAL A 165 6.57 6.66 0.71
C VAL A 165 5.10 6.99 0.85
N VAL A 166 4.71 8.24 0.58
CA VAL A 166 3.31 8.69 0.78
C VAL A 166 2.74 9.17 -0.55
N PHE A 167 1.83 8.39 -1.10
CA PHE A 167 1.01 8.78 -2.23
C PHE A 167 -0.33 9.33 -1.76
N MET A 168 -0.82 10.33 -2.49
CA MET A 168 -2.19 10.78 -2.42
C MET A 168 -2.89 10.46 -3.73
N GLY A 169 -4.02 9.77 -3.60
CA GLY A 169 -4.85 9.32 -4.71
C GLY A 169 -6.27 9.89 -4.67
N ALA A 170 -7.08 9.42 -5.60
CA ALA A 170 -8.43 9.91 -5.84
C ALA A 170 -9.50 8.88 -5.47
N LEU A 171 -10.46 9.28 -4.63
CA LEU A 171 -11.64 8.43 -4.35
C LEU A 171 -12.58 8.30 -5.55
N ARG A 172 -12.54 9.27 -6.48
CA ARG A 172 -13.56 9.47 -7.49
C ARG A 172 -12.90 9.50 -8.86
N ARG A 173 -13.38 8.67 -9.80
CA ARG A 173 -12.80 8.52 -11.15
C ARG A 173 -12.83 9.84 -11.95
N ASP A 174 -13.74 10.75 -11.60
CA ASP A 174 -13.96 12.07 -12.19
C ASP A 174 -13.24 13.21 -11.45
N LEU A 175 -12.82 12.98 -10.21
CA LEU A 175 -12.19 13.97 -9.36
C LEU A 175 -10.79 13.49 -9.03
N LEU A 176 -9.86 13.82 -9.92
CA LEU A 176 -8.49 14.27 -9.66
C LEU A 176 -7.70 14.14 -10.97
N TYR A 177 -7.92 15.11 -11.85
CA TYR A 177 -6.99 15.45 -12.91
C TYR A 177 -6.78 16.97 -12.88
N GLY A 178 -5.53 17.43 -12.89
CA GLY A 178 -5.20 18.85 -13.02
C GLY A 178 -5.08 19.63 -11.70
N LYS A 179 -5.75 20.81 -11.60
CA LYS A 179 -5.46 21.86 -10.59
C LYS A 179 -5.51 21.42 -9.12
N GLU A 180 -6.30 20.41 -8.78
CA GLU A 180 -6.35 19.90 -7.39
C GLU A 180 -5.09 19.09 -7.03
N MET A 181 -4.41 18.49 -8.02
CA MET A 181 -3.11 17.84 -7.87
C MET A 181 -1.96 18.85 -7.70
N ALA A 182 -2.15 20.10 -8.15
CA ALA A 182 -1.19 21.16 -7.85
C ALA A 182 -1.10 21.46 -6.34
N SER A 183 -2.11 21.08 -5.55
CA SER A 183 -2.07 21.23 -4.09
C SER A 183 -1.06 20.31 -3.40
N CYS A 184 -0.77 19.13 -3.97
CA CYS A 184 0.27 18.22 -3.48
C CYS A 184 1.68 18.83 -3.51
N THR A 185 1.89 19.94 -4.24
CA THR A 185 3.20 20.63 -4.26
C THR A 185 3.50 21.44 -3.00
N LYS A 186 2.53 21.63 -2.10
CA LYS A 186 2.74 22.37 -0.84
C LYS A 186 3.49 21.56 0.23
N VAL A 187 3.36 20.24 0.19
CA VAL A 187 4.00 19.31 1.13
C VAL A 187 4.91 18.39 0.32
N ASP A 188 6.21 18.50 0.54
CA ASP A 188 7.27 17.95 -0.32
C ASP A 188 7.41 16.41 -0.35
N TYR A 189 6.59 15.70 0.44
CA TYR A 189 6.60 14.24 0.53
C TYR A 189 5.25 13.56 0.25
N ILE A 190 4.17 14.33 0.14
CA ILE A 190 2.85 13.80 -0.23
C ILE A 190 2.72 13.94 -1.75
N ILE A 191 3.07 12.89 -2.46
CA ILE A 191 3.18 12.90 -3.92
C ILE A 191 1.93 12.33 -4.60
N ASN A 192 1.68 12.75 -5.83
CA ASN A 192 0.52 12.29 -6.59
C ASN A 192 0.70 10.83 -7.03
N GLU A 193 -0.25 9.96 -6.71
CA GLU A 193 -0.27 8.56 -7.15
C GLU A 193 -0.08 8.43 -8.67
N PHE A 194 -0.83 9.20 -9.47
CA PHE A 194 -0.91 9.03 -10.92
C PHE A 194 0.28 9.61 -11.70
N ASP A 195 1.22 10.27 -11.02
CA ASP A 195 2.52 10.59 -11.60
C ASP A 195 3.43 9.34 -11.64
N TYR A 196 3.10 8.30 -10.87
CA TYR A 196 3.93 7.11 -10.68
C TYR A 196 3.21 5.80 -10.98
N PHE A 197 1.88 5.75 -10.84
CA PHE A 197 1.08 4.55 -11.04
C PHE A 197 0.06 4.68 -12.17
N TRP A 198 -0.09 3.60 -12.93
CA TRP A 198 -1.34 3.25 -13.59
C TRP A 198 -2.05 2.18 -12.77
N GLU A 199 -3.38 2.11 -12.85
CA GLU A 199 -4.15 1.09 -12.14
C GLU A 199 -5.28 0.48 -12.98
N THR A 200 -5.62 -0.78 -12.66
CA THR A 200 -6.79 -1.47 -13.25
C THR A 200 -8.09 -0.97 -12.63
N PRO A 201 -9.28 -1.25 -13.22
CA PRO A 201 -10.54 -0.87 -12.59
C PRO A 201 -10.74 -1.57 -11.24
N TRP A 202 -11.39 -0.89 -10.31
CA TRP A 202 -11.86 -1.43 -9.02
C TRP A 202 -13.36 -1.78 -9.09
N GLY A 203 -13.90 -2.38 -8.02
CA GLY A 203 -15.32 -2.76 -7.95
C GLY A 203 -15.67 -3.95 -8.86
N ILE A 204 -14.67 -4.78 -9.17
CA ILE A 204 -14.80 -5.96 -10.04
C ILE A 204 -15.69 -6.99 -9.36
N THR A 205 -16.72 -7.46 -10.08
CA THR A 205 -17.65 -8.51 -9.59
C THR A 205 -17.45 -9.86 -10.29
N ASP A 206 -16.60 -9.89 -11.32
CA ASP A 206 -16.24 -11.12 -12.01
C ASP A 206 -15.05 -11.78 -11.31
N LYS A 207 -15.26 -12.98 -10.77
CA LYS A 207 -14.25 -13.76 -10.02
C LYS A 207 -12.98 -14.06 -10.82
N THR A 208 -13.02 -13.94 -12.15
CA THR A 208 -11.89 -14.25 -13.03
C THR A 208 -10.98 -13.06 -13.30
N PHE A 209 -11.34 -11.86 -12.81
CA PHE A 209 -10.66 -10.59 -13.06
C PHE A 209 -10.24 -10.46 -14.54
N PRO A 210 -11.21 -10.39 -15.48
CA PRO A 210 -10.95 -10.54 -16.92
C PRO A 210 -10.33 -9.29 -17.56
N THR A 211 -9.57 -8.50 -16.80
CA THR A 211 -9.03 -7.22 -17.23
C THR A 211 -7.64 -6.96 -16.66
N CYS A 212 -6.82 -6.34 -17.49
CA CYS A 212 -5.69 -5.54 -17.05
C CYS A 212 -5.65 -4.20 -17.82
N VAL A 213 -6.80 -3.68 -18.23
CA VAL A 213 -6.84 -2.37 -18.90
C VAL A 213 -6.43 -1.28 -17.91
N VAL A 214 -5.74 -0.24 -18.39
CA VAL A 214 -5.50 0.97 -17.61
C VAL A 214 -6.82 1.70 -17.44
N ASP A 215 -7.30 1.82 -16.21
CA ASP A 215 -8.48 2.62 -15.87
C ASP A 215 -8.08 4.04 -15.49
N ARG A 216 -7.07 4.16 -14.63
CA ARG A 216 -6.59 5.45 -14.11
C ARG A 216 -5.05 5.51 -14.12
N PRO A 217 -4.47 6.69 -14.38
CA PRO A 217 -5.14 7.81 -15.02
C PRO A 217 -5.53 7.44 -16.48
N PRO A 218 -6.50 8.14 -17.11
CA PRO A 218 -6.80 7.96 -18.51
C PRO A 218 -5.53 8.18 -19.33
N LYS A 219 -5.15 7.16 -20.12
CA LYS A 219 -3.90 7.13 -20.90
C LYS A 219 -2.62 7.04 -20.06
N GLY A 220 -2.69 6.56 -18.81
CA GLY A 220 -1.50 6.11 -18.09
C GLY A 220 -0.72 5.12 -18.97
N ASP A 221 0.60 5.29 -19.04
CA ASP A 221 1.48 4.53 -19.92
C ASP A 221 2.15 3.40 -19.12
N PRO A 222 1.72 2.13 -19.30
CA PRO A 222 2.30 1.00 -18.56
C PRO A 222 3.78 0.77 -18.85
N ALA A 223 4.34 1.35 -19.91
CA ALA A 223 5.78 1.27 -20.15
C ALA A 223 6.57 2.16 -19.18
N LYS A 224 5.97 3.24 -18.66
CA LYS A 224 6.64 4.27 -17.86
C LYS A 224 6.23 4.25 -16.39
N LEU A 225 4.97 3.96 -16.11
CA LEU A 225 4.39 3.99 -14.78
C LEU A 225 4.47 2.61 -14.12
N MET A 226 4.60 2.58 -12.80
CA MET A 226 4.39 1.37 -12.00
C MET A 226 2.93 0.92 -12.09
N GLY A 227 2.68 -0.38 -11.96
CA GLY A 227 1.31 -0.92 -12.03
C GLY A 227 0.69 -1.18 -10.67
N LEU A 228 -0.51 -0.68 -10.41
CA LEU A 228 -1.35 -1.07 -9.28
C LEU A 228 -2.51 -1.93 -9.80
N MET A 229 -2.47 -3.22 -9.49
CA MET A 229 -3.49 -4.18 -9.88
C MET A 229 -4.53 -4.27 -8.78
N ASN A 230 -5.73 -3.80 -9.09
CA ASN A 230 -6.88 -3.93 -8.21
C ASN A 230 -7.40 -5.39 -8.24
N HIS A 231 -7.02 -6.19 -7.23
CA HIS A 231 -7.39 -7.59 -7.05
C HIS A 231 -8.32 -7.80 -5.83
N MET A 232 -9.36 -6.98 -5.71
CA MET A 232 -10.37 -7.07 -4.67
C MET A 232 -11.71 -7.41 -5.32
N LEU A 233 -12.22 -8.60 -5.01
CA LEU A 233 -13.48 -9.08 -5.55
C LEU A 233 -14.63 -8.44 -4.79
N ASN A 234 -15.65 -8.04 -5.53
CA ASN A 234 -16.86 -7.45 -4.98
C ASN A 234 -18.10 -8.25 -5.40
N TYR A 235 -19.22 -8.00 -4.75
CA TYR A 235 -20.55 -8.37 -5.21
C TYR A 235 -21.45 -7.12 -5.25
N LYS A 236 -22.58 -7.22 -5.95
CA LYS A 236 -23.55 -6.13 -6.05
C LYS A 236 -24.89 -6.52 -5.44
N LEU A 237 -25.50 -5.58 -4.73
CA LEU A 237 -26.91 -5.61 -4.36
C LEU A 237 -27.56 -4.33 -4.91
N GLY A 238 -28.28 -4.46 -6.02
CA GLY A 238 -28.72 -3.30 -6.80
C GLY A 238 -27.51 -2.53 -7.33
N ASP A 239 -27.47 -1.22 -7.08
CA ASP A 239 -26.38 -0.33 -7.51
C ASP A 239 -25.23 -0.21 -6.49
N VAL A 240 -25.34 -0.88 -5.34
CA VAL A 240 -24.34 -0.84 -4.28
C VAL A 240 -23.37 -2.00 -4.43
N VAL A 241 -22.08 -1.70 -4.34
CA VAL A 241 -20.96 -2.63 -4.44
C VAL A 241 -20.44 -2.92 -3.04
N PHE A 242 -20.22 -4.20 -2.71
CA PHE A 242 -19.70 -4.64 -1.42
C PHE A 242 -18.49 -5.55 -1.62
N PRO A 243 -17.46 -5.45 -0.76
CA PRO A 243 -16.37 -6.43 -0.70
C PRO A 243 -16.89 -7.87 -0.55
N ASN A 244 -16.35 -8.81 -1.34
CA ASN A 244 -16.78 -10.21 -1.33
C ASN A 244 -16.02 -11.05 -0.31
N GLN A 245 -16.44 -10.90 0.95
CA GLN A 245 -15.87 -11.61 2.10
C GLN A 245 -15.95 -13.15 2.00
N PRO A 246 -17.07 -13.77 1.55
CA PRO A 246 -17.16 -15.22 1.44
C PRO A 246 -16.15 -15.85 0.47
N ASP A 247 -15.78 -15.14 -0.60
CA ASP A 247 -14.85 -15.63 -1.63
C ASP A 247 -13.39 -15.23 -1.37
N ALA A 248 -13.05 -14.61 -0.22
CA ALA A 248 -11.73 -14.08 0.09
C ALA A 248 -10.60 -15.11 -0.10
N ALA A 249 -10.77 -16.35 0.38
CA ALA A 249 -9.74 -17.39 0.23
C ALA A 249 -9.51 -17.80 -1.23
N SER A 250 -10.56 -17.80 -2.05
CA SER A 250 -10.43 -18.10 -3.48
C SER A 250 -9.83 -16.93 -4.27
N THR A 251 -10.24 -15.70 -3.93
CA THR A 251 -9.72 -14.46 -4.51
C THR A 251 -8.24 -14.31 -4.19
N ASN A 252 -7.84 -14.52 -2.94
CA ASN A 252 -6.47 -14.39 -2.48
C ASN A 252 -5.63 -15.67 -2.66
N SER A 253 -6.11 -16.62 -3.48
CA SER A 253 -5.32 -17.80 -3.82
C SER A 253 -4.23 -17.45 -4.82
N LYS A 254 -3.14 -18.20 -4.78
CA LYS A 254 -2.05 -18.10 -5.76
C LYS A 254 -2.58 -18.13 -7.20
N ALA A 255 -3.46 -19.09 -7.49
CA ALA A 255 -4.02 -19.27 -8.82
C ALA A 255 -4.80 -18.05 -9.33
N SER A 256 -5.55 -17.38 -8.45
CA SER A 256 -6.34 -16.19 -8.80
C SER A 256 -5.44 -14.98 -9.08
N ILE A 257 -4.47 -14.74 -8.18
CA ILE A 257 -3.52 -13.64 -8.28
C ILE A 257 -2.65 -13.81 -9.54
N GLU A 258 -2.04 -14.98 -9.73
CA GLU A 258 -1.21 -15.28 -10.90
C GLU A 258 -2.01 -15.15 -12.20
N ALA A 259 -3.29 -15.53 -12.22
CA ALA A 259 -4.12 -15.40 -13.41
C ALA A 259 -4.29 -13.93 -13.84
N GLN A 260 -4.52 -12.99 -12.92
CA GLN A 260 -4.61 -11.56 -13.28
C GLN A 260 -3.22 -10.97 -13.58
N VAL A 261 -2.17 -11.34 -12.85
CA VAL A 261 -0.79 -10.93 -13.13
C VAL A 261 -0.37 -11.37 -14.54
N ALA A 262 -0.63 -12.62 -14.93
CA ALA A 262 -0.33 -13.14 -16.26
C ALA A 262 -1.05 -12.35 -17.37
N ARG A 263 -2.28 -11.90 -17.13
CA ARG A 263 -3.01 -11.01 -18.05
C ARG A 263 -2.32 -9.65 -18.19
N CYS A 264 -1.84 -9.09 -17.08
CA CYS A 264 -1.10 -7.83 -17.11
C CYS A 264 0.23 -7.94 -17.86
N ILE A 265 0.97 -9.03 -17.62
CA ILE A 265 2.20 -9.31 -18.37
C ILE A 265 1.89 -9.49 -19.85
N ALA A 266 0.82 -10.20 -20.22
CA ALA A 266 0.42 -10.37 -21.62
C ALA A 266 -0.01 -9.05 -22.29
N ALA A 267 -0.65 -8.14 -21.55
CA ALA A 267 -1.10 -6.85 -22.07
C ALA A 267 0.04 -5.84 -22.21
N TRP A 268 0.95 -5.78 -21.23
CA TRP A 268 1.88 -4.67 -21.07
C TRP A 268 3.36 -5.07 -21.06
N SER A 269 3.66 -6.37 -21.15
CA SER A 269 5.01 -6.93 -20.97
C SER A 269 5.64 -6.55 -19.62
N GLN A 270 4.81 -6.22 -18.63
CA GLN A 270 5.23 -5.82 -17.29
C GLN A 270 4.34 -6.44 -16.23
N GLN A 271 4.97 -6.94 -15.18
CA GLN A 271 4.28 -7.33 -13.95
C GLN A 271 3.88 -6.09 -13.15
N PRO A 272 2.68 -6.05 -12.55
CA PRO A 272 2.30 -4.98 -11.64
C PRO A 272 3.24 -4.88 -10.43
N ASN A 273 3.45 -3.65 -9.96
CA ASN A 273 4.21 -3.34 -8.76
C ASN A 273 3.40 -3.51 -7.49
N VAL A 274 2.07 -3.47 -7.55
CA VAL A 274 1.20 -3.64 -6.39
C VAL A 274 0.08 -4.61 -6.76
N VAL A 275 -0.13 -5.61 -5.93
CA VAL A 275 -1.33 -6.46 -5.93
C VAL A 275 -2.16 -6.04 -4.73
N LEU A 276 -3.20 -5.24 -4.96
CA LEU A 276 -4.01 -4.66 -3.89
C LEU A 276 -5.18 -5.62 -3.57
N LEU A 277 -5.38 -5.96 -2.29
CA LEU A 277 -6.24 -7.06 -1.84
C LEU A 277 -7.06 -6.71 -0.59
N ASP A 278 -8.27 -7.27 -0.50
CA ASP A 278 -9.02 -7.36 0.77
C ASP A 278 -8.61 -8.62 1.56
N TRP A 279 -8.71 -8.58 2.89
CA TRP A 279 -8.40 -9.65 3.84
C TRP A 279 -7.05 -10.32 3.61
N VAL A 280 -5.98 -9.53 3.66
CA VAL A 280 -4.59 -9.98 3.37
C VAL A 280 -4.11 -11.15 4.23
N ASN A 281 -4.79 -11.41 5.35
CA ASN A 281 -4.53 -12.55 6.24
C ASN A 281 -5.20 -13.86 5.80
N ILE A 282 -5.93 -13.86 4.68
CA ILE A 282 -6.66 -15.00 4.15
C ILE A 282 -6.10 -15.37 2.77
N GLY A 283 -5.95 -16.67 2.51
CA GLY A 283 -5.41 -17.19 1.27
C GLY A 283 -3.89 -17.34 1.32
N GLU A 284 -3.23 -17.12 0.18
CA GLU A 284 -1.81 -17.39 -0.02
C GLU A 284 -0.99 -16.10 -0.22
N VAL A 285 -1.55 -14.95 0.16
CA VAL A 285 -1.03 -13.59 -0.12
C VAL A 285 0.47 -13.44 0.16
N ALA A 286 0.93 -13.80 1.36
CA ALA A 286 2.32 -13.63 1.75
C ALA A 286 3.28 -14.49 0.90
N ALA A 287 2.92 -15.77 0.70
CA ALA A 287 3.71 -16.70 -0.11
C ALA A 287 3.73 -16.27 -1.58
N GLU A 288 2.60 -15.80 -2.09
CA GLU A 288 2.50 -15.31 -3.47
C GLU A 288 3.29 -14.02 -3.68
N GLY A 289 3.32 -13.11 -2.71
CA GLY A 289 4.18 -11.94 -2.75
C GLY A 289 5.66 -12.29 -2.90
N LEU A 290 6.13 -13.36 -2.25
CA LEU A 290 7.50 -13.86 -2.43
C LEU A 290 7.68 -14.43 -3.84
N ALA A 291 6.76 -15.27 -4.29
CA ALA A 291 6.80 -15.91 -5.62
C ALA A 291 6.83 -14.87 -6.76
N LEU A 292 6.00 -13.83 -6.71
CA LEU A 292 5.99 -12.74 -7.69
C LEU A 292 7.33 -11.98 -7.72
N ASN A 293 8.09 -12.00 -6.64
CA ASN A 293 9.43 -11.43 -6.58
C ASN A 293 10.55 -12.44 -6.88
N GLY A 294 10.22 -13.67 -7.31
CA GLY A 294 11.19 -14.72 -7.59
C GLY A 294 11.86 -15.30 -6.34
N LEU A 295 11.17 -15.24 -5.20
CA LEU A 295 11.61 -15.77 -3.91
C LEU A 295 10.72 -16.94 -3.47
N SER A 296 11.20 -17.72 -2.50
CA SER A 296 10.49 -18.86 -1.88
C SER A 296 10.37 -18.71 -0.39
#